data_AF-A0A922Z1S7-F1
#
_entry.id   AF-A0A922Z1S7-F1
#
_cell.length_a   1.000
_cell.length_b   1.000
_cell.length_c   1.000
_cell.angle_alpha   90.00
_cell.angle_beta   90.00
_cell.angle_gamma   90.00
#
_symmetry.space_group_name_H-M   'P 1'
#
loop_
_entity.id
_entity.type
_entity.pdbx_description
1 polymer ?
#
loop_
_entity_poly.entity_id
_entity_poly.type
_entity_poly.pdbx_seq_one_letter_code
_entity_poly.pdbx_strand_id
1 'polypeptide(L)' 'AYDDEVYVDDRTIDSHIKRLRKKFNQVDADFDMIETLYGVGYRFKES' A
#
# COMPACT_ATOMS: atom_id res chain seq x y z
N ALA A 1 6.14 -20.31 -18.06
CA ALA A 1 5.48 -19.82 -16.85
C ALA A 1 6.40 -18.77 -16.29
N TYR A 2 6.06 -17.49 -16.46
CA TYR A 2 6.86 -16.41 -15.90
C TYR A 2 6.44 -16.30 -14.45
N ASP A 3 7.22 -16.95 -13.60
CA ASP A 3 7.15 -16.78 -12.17
C ASP A 3 7.86 -15.45 -11.89
N ASP A 4 7.14 -14.35 -12.12
CA ASP A 4 7.52 -13.03 -11.63
C ASP A 4 7.33 -13.03 -10.10
N GLU A 5 8.07 -13.90 -9.40
CA GLU A 5 8.38 -13.73 -7.99
C GLU A 5 9.30 -12.50 -7.91
N VAL A 6 8.69 -11.34 -8.11
CA VAL A 6 9.26 -10.08 -7.67
C VAL A 6 9.36 -10.24 -6.16
N TYR A 7 10.53 -10.66 -5.69
CA TYR A 7 10.88 -10.68 -4.28
C TYR A 7 10.97 -9.21 -3.83
N VAL A 8 9.81 -8.57 -3.71
CA VAL A 8 9.71 -7.21 -3.21
C VAL A 8 10.01 -7.32 -1.72
N ASP A 9 11.21 -6.91 -1.32
CA ASP A 9 11.56 -6.73 0.09
C ASP A 9 10.42 -5.92 0.73
N ASP A 10 9.80 -6.46 1.79
CA ASP A 10 8.66 -5.87 2.49
C ASP A 10 8.91 -4.39 2.85
N ARG A 11 10.18 -4.02 3.08
CA ARG A 11 10.61 -2.63 3.35
C ARG A 11 10.41 -1.68 2.17
N THR A 12 10.43 -2.20 0.94
CA THR A 12 10.13 -1.44 -0.28
C THR A 12 8.64 -1.15 -0.38
N ILE A 13 7.77 -2.13 -0.07
CA ILE A 13 6.31 -1.98 -0.06
C ILE A 13 5.89 -0.87 0.89
N ASP A 14 6.42 -0.86 2.12
CA ASP A 14 6.15 0.17 3.12
C ASP A 14 6.40 1.58 2.60
N SER A 15 7.52 1.76 1.89
CA SER A 15 7.91 3.04 1.33
C SER A 15 6.95 3.48 0.22
N HIS A 16 6.47 2.55 -0.61
CA HIS A 16 5.46 2.84 -1.63
C HIS A 16 4.10 3.17 -1.02
N ILE A 17 3.64 2.42 -0.03
CA ILE A 17 2.37 2.69 0.67
C ILE A 17 2.39 4.07 1.35
N LYS A 18 3.49 4.43 2.03
CA LYS A 18 3.66 5.76 2.61
C LYS A 18 3.57 6.87 1.56
N ARG A 19 4.22 6.69 0.40
CA ARG A 19 4.17 7.66 -0.70
C ARG A 19 2.78 7.78 -1.30
N LEU A 20 2.05 6.68 -1.45
CA LEU A 20 0.68 6.66 -1.97
C LEU A 20 -0.28 7.40 -1.03
N ARG A 21 -0.29 7.05 0.27
CA ARG A 21 -1.10 7.75 1.28
C ARG A 21 -0.82 9.26 1.28
N LYS A 22 0.45 9.66 1.20
CA LYS A 22 0.81 11.08 1.12
C LYS A 22 0.22 11.78 -0.11
N LYS A 23 0.23 11.14 -1.28
CA LYS A 23 -0.34 11.72 -2.51
C LYS A 23 -1.86 11.87 -2.42
N PHE A 24 -2.56 10.89 -1.86
CA PHE A 24 -4.00 10.99 -1.67
C PHE A 24 -4.35 12.07 -0.64
N ASN A 25 -3.65 12.12 0.50
CA ASN A 25 -3.86 13.14 1.53
C ASN A 25 -3.61 14.58 1.05
N GLN A 26 -2.87 14.77 -0.04
CA GLN A 26 -2.70 16.10 -0.66
C GLN A 26 -3.95 16.58 -1.41
N VAL A 27 -4.80 15.65 -1.85
CA VAL A 27 -6.02 15.93 -2.62
C VAL A 27 -7.27 15.80 -1.73
N ASP A 28 -7.26 14.82 -0.83
CA ASP A 28 -8.34 14.50 0.10
C ASP A 28 -7.74 14.23 1.49
N ALA A 29 -7.92 15.18 2.41
CA ALA A 29 -7.36 15.10 3.76
C ALA A 29 -7.94 13.95 4.60
N ASP A 30 -9.12 13.46 4.24
CA ASP A 30 -9.84 12.40 4.95
C ASP A 30 -9.64 11.02 4.29
N PHE A 31 -8.71 10.92 3.34
CA PHE A 31 -8.43 9.66 2.66
C PHE A 31 -7.93 8.58 3.63
N ASP A 32 -8.70 7.50 3.74
CA ASP A 32 -8.39 6.34 4.58
C ASP A 32 -8.71 5.01 3.87
N MET A 33 -8.52 4.94 2.54
CA MET A 33 -8.89 3.73 1.77
C MET A 33 -7.82 2.63 1.78
N ILE A 34 -6.58 2.92 2.17
CA ILE A 34 -5.50 1.93 2.23
C ILE A 34 -5.30 1.48 3.67
N GLU A 35 -5.72 0.27 4.00
CA GLU A 35 -5.61 -0.31 5.33
C GLU A 35 -4.33 -1.13 5.49
N THR A 36 -3.79 -1.16 6.71
CA THR A 36 -2.69 -2.04 7.09
C THR A 36 -3.24 -3.25 7.82
N LEU A 37 -2.98 -4.44 7.29
CA LEU A 37 -3.30 -5.72 7.91
C LEU A 37 -2.03 -6.28 8.56
N TYR A 38 -1.94 -6.17 9.88
CA TYR A 38 -0.77 -6.64 10.63
C TYR A 38 -0.47 -8.12 10.38
N GLY A 39 0.74 -8.43 9.93
CA GLY A 39 1.17 -9.79 9.61
C GLY A 39 0.68 -10.34 8.26
N VAL A 40 -0.04 -9.54 7.48
CA VAL A 40 -0.57 -9.95 6.15
C VAL A 40 -0.13 -8.99 5.05
N GLY A 41 -0.15 -7.67 5.30
CA GLY A 41 0.24 -6.65 4.33
C GLY A 41 -0.72 -5.47 4.29
N TYR A 42 -1.15 -5.08 3.09
CA TYR A 42 -1.99 -3.91 2.86
C TYR A 42 -3.20 -4.27 2.00
N ARG A 43 -4.33 -3.62 2.24
CA ARG A 43 -5.54 -3.80 1.42
C ARG A 43 -6.17 -2.46 1.08
N PHE A 44 -6.91 -2.41 -0.02
CA PHE A 44 -7.79 -1.30 -0.34
C PHE A 44 -9.21 -1.59 0.21
N LYS A 45 -9.85 -0.62 0.86
CA LYS A 45 -11.24 -0.77 1.31
C LYS A 45 -12.14 -1.01 0.10
N GLU A 46 -12.97 -2.05 0.18
CA GLU A 46 -14.05 -2.26 -0.80
C GLU A 46 -15.20 -1.30 -0.44
N SER A 47 -15.74 -0.65 -1.47
CA SER A 47 -16.82 0.33 -1.37
C SER A 47 -18.14 -0.25 -0.86
#